data_AF-A0A5C7Z412-F1
#
_entry.id   AF-A0A5C7Z412-F1
#
_cell.length_a   1.000
_cell.length_b   1.000
_cell.length_c   1.000
_cell.angle_alpha   90.00
_cell.angle_beta   90.00
_cell.angle_gamma   90.00
#
_symmetry.space_group_name_H-M   'P 1'
#
loop_
_entity.id
_entity.type
_entity.pdbx_description
1 polymer ?
#
loop_
_entity_poly.entity_id
_entity_poly.type
_entity_poly.pdbx_seq_one_letter_code
_entity_poly.pdbx_strand_id
1 'polypeptide(L)'
;VDSEPSRFIEEINDEYLEYLNPVDSGYRYKPVMDIDVFGDIDKSKLRLAKPTAGTPPKYLTQDQPSPTANIRRLKPVSSNSGSSNVIDANLNVGNIVMHERFGKGQIVNIEGIGADKKAEIRFDVGGLKKLLLRFAKLEVIG
;
A
#
# COMPACT_ATOMS: atom_id res chain seq x y z
N VAL A 1 -7.79 22.42 -13.17
CA VAL A 1 -8.07 22.87 -11.79
C VAL A 1 -9.57 22.72 -11.62
N ASP A 2 -9.98 21.56 -11.11
CA ASP A 2 -11.40 21.24 -10.95
C ASP A 2 -11.85 21.86 -9.62
N SER A 3 -12.37 23.07 -9.69
CA SER A 3 -12.85 23.81 -8.53
C SER A 3 -14.35 23.58 -8.39
N GLU A 4 -14.73 22.51 -7.69
CA GLU A 4 -16.12 22.32 -7.26
C GLU A 4 -16.50 23.40 -6.22
N PRO A 5 -17.73 23.95 -6.28
CA PRO A 5 -18.19 24.92 -5.30
C PRO A 5 -18.32 24.30 -3.91
N SER A 6 -18.17 25.14 -2.88
CA SER A 6 -18.27 24.73 -1.47
C SER A 6 -19.64 24.14 -1.14
N ARG A 7 -19.68 22.98 -0.46
CA ARG A 7 -20.93 22.33 -0.01
C ARG A 7 -21.83 23.22 0.86
N PHE A 8 -21.24 24.22 1.52
CA PHE A 8 -21.98 25.12 2.42
C PHE A 8 -22.91 26.08 1.66
N ILE A 9 -22.71 26.27 0.35
CA ILE A 9 -23.54 27.20 -0.44
C ILE A 9 -25.00 26.73 -0.49
N GLU A 10 -25.24 25.42 -0.50
CA GLU A 10 -26.59 24.81 -0.51
C GLU A 10 -27.27 24.85 0.87
N GLU A 11 -26.51 25.10 1.96
CA GLU A 11 -27.02 25.13 3.34
C GLU A 11 -27.44 26.54 3.80
N ILE A 12 -27.11 27.58 3.03
CA ILE A 12 -27.43 28.98 3.37
C ILE A 12 -28.88 29.27 2.97
N ASN A 13 -29.63 29.98 3.82
CA ASN A 13 -30.99 30.40 3.48
C ASN A 13 -30.99 31.35 2.27
N ASP A 14 -31.96 31.18 1.37
CA ASP A 14 -32.12 31.95 0.13
C ASP A 14 -32.12 33.48 0.34
N GLU A 15 -32.61 33.95 1.50
CA GLU A 15 -32.65 35.38 1.86
C GLU A 15 -31.27 36.04 1.98
N TYR A 16 -30.21 35.23 2.16
CA TYR A 16 -28.82 35.70 2.28
C TYR A 16 -27.99 35.42 1.02
N LEU A 17 -28.61 34.96 -0.07
CA LEU A 17 -27.95 34.61 -1.33
C LEU A 17 -28.28 35.65 -2.41
N GLU A 18 -27.26 36.29 -2.97
CA GLU A 18 -27.38 37.18 -4.13
C GLU A 18 -26.71 36.54 -5.34
N TYR A 19 -27.50 36.17 -6.34
CA TYR A 19 -27.00 35.55 -7.57
C TYR A 19 -26.78 36.60 -8.67
N LEU A 20 -25.50 36.85 -8.99
CA LEU A 20 -25.13 37.78 -10.08
C LEU A 20 -25.35 37.18 -11.48
N ASN A 21 -25.40 35.84 -11.57
CA ASN A 21 -25.64 35.06 -12.78
C ASN A 21 -26.87 34.16 -12.58
N PRO A 22 -27.57 33.76 -13.66
CA PRO A 22 -28.66 32.79 -13.55
C PRO A 22 -28.16 31.48 -12.92
N VAL A 23 -28.92 30.97 -11.95
CA VAL A 23 -28.56 29.80 -11.14
C VAL A 23 -28.46 28.56 -12.02
N ASP A 24 -27.28 27.92 -12.04
CA ASP A 24 -27.09 26.65 -12.73
C ASP A 24 -27.70 25.53 -11.87
N SER A 25 -28.92 25.10 -12.22
CA SER A 25 -29.70 24.11 -11.48
C SER A 25 -29.17 22.67 -11.59
N GLY A 26 -28.09 22.45 -12.33
CA GLY A 26 -27.50 21.14 -12.57
C GLY A 26 -26.53 20.65 -11.49
N TYR A 27 -26.00 21.53 -10.63
CA TYR A 27 -25.04 21.13 -9.61
C TYR A 27 -25.75 20.51 -8.40
N ARG A 28 -25.32 19.31 -8.01
CA ARG A 28 -25.75 18.65 -6.76
C ARG A 28 -24.51 18.08 -6.09
N TYR A 29 -24.24 18.52 -4.87
CA TYR A 29 -23.13 17.98 -4.08
C TYR A 29 -23.25 16.45 -3.91
N LYS A 30 -22.19 15.72 -4.24
CA LYS A 30 -22.07 14.27 -4.00
C LYS A 30 -20.91 14.03 -3.04
N PRO A 31 -21.14 13.53 -1.82
CA PRO A 31 -20.07 13.27 -0.89
C PRO A 31 -19.16 12.17 -1.45
N VAL A 32 -17.84 12.38 -1.35
CA VAL A 32 -16.81 11.41 -1.80
C VAL A 32 -16.73 10.16 -0.92
N MET A 33 -17.42 10.18 0.23
CA MET A 33 -17.47 9.07 1.17
C MET A 33 -18.93 8.76 1.48
N ASP A 34 -19.25 7.48 1.58
CA ASP A 34 -20.60 7.05 1.97
C ASP A 34 -20.82 7.42 3.45
N ILE A 35 -21.88 8.18 3.74
CA ILE A 35 -22.18 8.67 5.09
C ILE A 35 -22.45 7.49 6.04
N ASP A 36 -22.86 6.36 5.47
CA ASP A 36 -23.13 5.11 6.19
C ASP A 36 -21.86 4.39 6.68
N VAL A 37 -20.66 4.86 6.32
CA VAL A 37 -19.39 4.36 6.88
C VAL A 37 -19.28 4.58 8.39
N PHE A 38 -19.92 5.62 8.93
CA PHE A 38 -19.91 5.94 10.36
C PHE A 38 -21.22 5.56 11.08
N GLY A 39 -22.17 4.94 10.37
CA GLY A 39 -23.43 4.45 10.92
C GLY A 39 -23.29 3.10 11.62
N ASP A 40 -24.40 2.61 12.16
CA ASP A 40 -24.47 1.24 12.69
C ASP A 40 -24.22 0.23 11.56
N ILE A 41 -23.04 -0.38 11.57
CA ILE A 41 -22.62 -1.38 10.58
C ILE A 41 -23.73 -2.44 10.46
N ASP A 42 -24.27 -2.61 9.25
CA ASP A 42 -25.29 -3.61 8.95
C ASP A 42 -24.69 -5.01 9.10
N LYS A 43 -24.93 -5.60 10.27
CA LYS A 43 -24.40 -6.89 10.71
C LYS A 43 -25.07 -8.07 9.99
N SER A 44 -26.11 -7.84 9.18
CA SER A 44 -26.85 -8.88 8.47
C SER A 44 -25.99 -9.67 7.47
N LYS A 45 -25.00 -9.02 6.85
CA LYS A 45 -24.05 -9.64 5.90
C LYS A 45 -22.78 -10.17 6.58
N LEU A 46 -22.62 -9.92 7.88
CA LEU A 46 -21.45 -10.38 8.63
C LEU A 46 -21.69 -11.79 9.15
N ARG A 47 -20.67 -12.64 9.09
CA ARG A 47 -20.76 -13.99 9.65
C ARG A 47 -20.67 -13.93 11.19
N LEU A 48 -21.79 -14.10 11.87
CA LEU A 48 -21.85 -14.06 13.35
C LEU A 48 -21.48 -15.39 14.03
N ALA A 49 -21.63 -16.53 13.35
CA ALA A 49 -21.35 -17.85 13.92
C ALA A 49 -20.14 -18.53 13.28
N LYS A 50 -19.41 -19.33 14.06
CA LYS A 50 -18.36 -20.20 13.54
C LYS A 50 -19.02 -21.33 12.72
N PRO A 51 -18.44 -21.73 11.58
CA PRO A 51 -18.93 -22.90 10.85
C PRO A 51 -18.84 -24.14 11.75
N THR A 52 -19.92 -24.90 11.83
CA THR A 52 -19.96 -26.17 12.56
C THR A 52 -19.03 -27.16 11.87
N ALA A 53 -18.22 -27.88 12.66
CA ALA A 53 -17.39 -28.95 12.12
C ALA A 53 -18.30 -30.02 11.48
N GLY A 54 -18.19 -30.20 10.17
CA GLY A 54 -18.86 -31.28 9.45
C GLY A 54 -18.24 -32.64 9.79
N THR A 55 -18.94 -33.72 9.44
CA THR A 55 -18.42 -35.08 9.59
C THR A 55 -17.10 -35.22 8.82
N PRO A 56 -16.01 -35.68 9.47
CA PRO A 56 -14.74 -35.87 8.78
C PRO A 56 -14.90 -36.86 7.63
N PRO A 57 -14.12 -36.70 6.55
CA PRO A 57 -14.25 -37.56 5.39
C PRO A 57 -13.81 -38.99 5.73
N LYS A 58 -14.58 -39.97 5.22
CA LYS A 58 -14.49 -41.40 5.59
C LYS A 58 -13.14 -42.08 5.30
N TYR A 59 -12.29 -41.47 4.47
CA TYR A 59 -10.96 -42.02 4.16
C TYR A 59 -9.97 -41.94 5.32
N LEU A 60 -10.30 -41.21 6.40
CA LEU A 60 -9.47 -41.13 7.61
C LEU A 60 -9.67 -42.34 8.55
N THR A 61 -10.81 -43.04 8.46
CA THR A 61 -11.19 -44.12 9.38
C THR A 61 -11.21 -45.49 8.74
N GLN A 62 -11.32 -45.55 7.41
CA GLN A 62 -11.30 -46.79 6.64
C GLN A 62 -10.06 -46.79 5.74
N ASP A 63 -9.30 -47.88 5.73
CA ASP A 63 -8.17 -48.16 4.81
C ASP A 63 -8.65 -48.30 3.34
N GLN A 64 -9.41 -47.32 2.87
CA GLN A 64 -9.73 -47.15 1.46
C GLN A 64 -8.63 -46.30 0.83
N PRO A 65 -8.13 -46.69 -0.35
CA PRO A 65 -7.14 -45.89 -1.06
C PRO A 65 -7.70 -44.49 -1.27
N SER A 66 -7.02 -43.50 -0.68
CA SER A 66 -7.28 -42.09 -0.93
C SER A 66 -7.33 -41.89 -2.45
N PRO A 67 -8.36 -41.23 -3.02
CA PRO A 67 -8.23 -40.74 -4.38
C PRO A 67 -7.07 -39.76 -4.33
N THR A 68 -5.93 -40.18 -4.86
CA THR A 68 -4.76 -39.34 -5.05
C THR A 68 -5.20 -38.24 -6.00
N ALA A 69 -5.76 -37.17 -5.43
CA ALA A 69 -5.92 -35.92 -6.13
C ALA A 69 -4.54 -35.67 -6.74
N ASN A 70 -4.48 -35.57 -8.06
CA ASN A 70 -3.27 -35.30 -8.82
C ASN A 70 -2.76 -33.91 -8.39
N ILE A 71 -2.16 -33.84 -7.22
CA ILE A 71 -1.51 -32.67 -6.69
C ILE A 71 -0.23 -32.60 -7.51
N ARG A 72 -0.29 -31.86 -8.61
CA ARG A 72 0.90 -31.47 -9.36
C ARG A 72 1.84 -30.86 -8.32
N ARG A 73 2.95 -31.54 -8.05
CA ARG A 73 3.98 -31.04 -7.14
C ARG A 73 4.40 -29.68 -7.66
N LEU A 74 4.02 -28.62 -6.95
CA LEU A 74 4.46 -27.27 -7.27
C LEU A 74 5.99 -27.30 -7.22
N LYS A 75 6.64 -26.85 -8.29
CA LYS A 75 8.09 -26.65 -8.27
C LYS A 75 8.39 -25.68 -7.12
N PRO A 76 9.44 -25.93 -6.31
CA PRO A 76 9.85 -24.95 -5.33
C PRO A 76 10.09 -23.64 -6.09
N VAL A 77 9.42 -22.58 -5.66
CA VAL A 77 9.73 -21.24 -6.12
C VAL A 77 11.10 -20.96 -5.52
N SER A 78 12.16 -21.27 -6.29
CA SER A 78 13.42 -20.55 -6.16
C SER A 78 13.02 -19.10 -6.04
N SER A 79 13.45 -18.43 -4.97
CA SER A 79 13.21 -17.03 -4.73
C SER A 79 13.45 -16.23 -6.00
N ASN A 80 12.40 -16.05 -6.80
CA ASN A 80 12.37 -15.07 -7.86
C ASN A 80 12.25 -13.76 -7.10
N SER A 81 13.41 -13.28 -6.67
CA SER A 81 13.72 -11.88 -6.47
C SER A 81 13.29 -11.18 -7.76
N GLY A 82 12.01 -10.81 -7.81
CA GLY A 82 11.43 -10.05 -8.89
C GLY A 82 12.31 -8.84 -9.11
N SER A 83 12.86 -8.76 -10.32
CA SER A 83 13.68 -7.66 -10.84
C SER A 83 14.40 -6.87 -9.75
N SER A 84 15.53 -7.39 -9.26
CA SER A 84 16.49 -6.54 -8.57
C SER A 84 16.76 -5.36 -9.49
N ASN A 85 16.25 -4.19 -9.11
CA ASN A 85 16.66 -2.94 -9.74
C ASN A 85 18.18 -2.97 -9.79
N VAL A 86 18.75 -2.90 -10.98
CA VAL A 86 20.19 -3.09 -11.27
C VAL A 86 21.09 -2.19 -10.39
N ILE A 87 20.49 -1.16 -9.79
CA ILE A 87 21.10 -0.21 -8.84
C ILE A 87 21.47 -0.87 -7.50
N ASP A 88 20.71 -1.85 -7.01
CA ASP A 88 20.93 -2.44 -5.68
C ASP A 88 22.16 -3.37 -5.63
N ALA A 89 22.65 -3.80 -6.80
CA ALA A 89 23.82 -4.68 -6.92
C ALA A 89 25.16 -3.95 -6.72
N ASN A 90 25.19 -2.63 -6.85
CA ASN A 90 26.43 -1.84 -6.78
C ASN A 90 26.53 -0.96 -5.52
N LEU A 91 25.58 -1.07 -4.59
CA LEU A 91 25.58 -0.28 -3.35
C LEU A 91 26.32 -1.03 -2.24
N ASN A 92 27.53 -0.54 -1.93
CA ASN A 92 28.38 -1.05 -0.85
C ASN A 92 28.56 0.00 0.25
N VAL A 93 28.90 -0.47 1.45
CA VAL A 93 29.31 0.42 2.55
C VAL A 93 30.54 1.21 2.13
N GLY A 94 30.52 2.53 2.36
CA GLY A 94 31.57 3.46 1.95
C GLY A 94 31.29 4.24 0.66
N ASN A 95 30.36 3.77 -0.19
CA ASN A 95 30.00 4.47 -1.43
C ASN A 95 29.42 5.86 -1.15
N ILE A 96 29.68 6.78 -2.07
CA ILE A 96 29.13 8.12 -2.11
C ILE A 96 27.89 8.09 -3.01
N VAL A 97 26.76 8.47 -2.43
CA VAL A 97 25.45 8.48 -3.10
C VAL A 97 24.83 9.87 -3.11
N MET A 98 23.96 10.11 -4.08
CA MET A 98 23.13 11.30 -4.18
C MET A 98 21.66 10.91 -4.10
N HIS A 99 20.91 11.67 -3.30
CA HIS A 99 19.47 11.54 -3.17
C HIS A 99 18.81 12.90 -3.43
N GLU A 100 17.72 12.92 -4.21
CA GLU A 100 17.01 14.14 -4.63
C GLU A 100 16.72 15.11 -3.47
N ARG A 101 16.23 14.60 -2.34
CA ARG A 101 15.89 15.41 -1.15
C ARG A 101 17.02 15.65 -0.15
N PHE A 102 17.99 14.73 -0.06
CA PHE A 102 18.98 14.73 1.03
C PHE A 102 20.39 15.11 0.53
N GLY A 103 20.56 15.24 -0.78
CA GLY A 103 21.81 15.57 -1.41
C GLY A 103 22.82 14.42 -1.34
N LYS A 104 24.09 14.80 -1.27
CA LYS A 104 25.23 13.90 -1.22
C LYS A 104 25.37 13.29 0.18
N GLY A 105 25.69 12.00 0.23
CA GLY A 105 25.96 11.29 1.48
C GLY A 105 26.80 10.04 1.29
N GLN A 106 27.37 9.56 2.39
CA GLN A 106 28.16 8.32 2.42
C GLN A 106 27.40 7.21 3.13
N ILE A 107 27.38 6.01 2.55
CA ILE A 107 26.76 4.83 3.17
C ILE A 107 27.63 4.35 4.32
N VAL A 108 27.09 4.36 5.54
CA VAL A 108 27.75 3.91 6.77
C VAL A 108 27.47 2.43 7.03
N ASN A 109 26.24 1.98 6.77
CA ASN A 109 25.84 0.60 7.01
C ASN A 109 24.70 0.19 6.07
N ILE A 110 24.60 -1.12 5.80
CA ILE A 110 23.49 -1.72 5.05
C ILE A 110 22.97 -2.91 5.86
N GLU A 111 21.67 -2.93 6.13
CA GLU A 111 21.00 -3.97 6.90
C GLU A 111 19.78 -4.52 6.14
N GLY A 112 19.37 -5.75 6.45
CA GLY A 112 18.23 -6.40 5.81
C GLY A 112 18.57 -7.15 4.51
N ILE A 113 17.58 -7.87 3.99
CA ILE A 113 17.73 -8.80 2.86
C ILE A 113 16.61 -8.53 1.85
N GLY A 114 16.94 -8.57 0.56
CA GLY A 114 15.97 -8.43 -0.52
C GLY A 114 15.25 -7.08 -0.52
N ALA A 115 13.92 -7.10 -0.58
CA ALA A 115 13.09 -5.90 -0.70
C ALA A 115 13.11 -4.99 0.53
N ASP A 116 13.46 -5.52 1.70
CA ASP A 116 13.50 -4.80 2.97
C ASP A 116 14.92 -4.34 3.34
N LYS A 117 15.85 -4.35 2.37
CA LYS A 117 17.19 -3.82 2.54
C LYS A 117 17.15 -2.32 2.82
N LYS A 118 17.80 -1.90 3.90
CA LYS A 118 17.90 -0.52 4.38
C LYS A 118 19.37 -0.11 4.39
N ALA A 119 19.63 1.16 4.10
CA ALA A 119 20.94 1.77 4.23
C ALA A 119 20.90 2.90 5.26
N GLU A 120 21.92 2.92 6.10
CA GLU A 120 22.23 4.04 6.99
C GLU A 120 23.24 4.93 6.28
N ILE A 121 22.83 6.16 5.97
CA ILE A 121 23.58 7.09 5.13
C ILE A 121 23.81 8.37 5.92
N ARG A 122 25.06 8.84 5.95
CA ARG A 122 25.42 10.14 6.51
C ARG A 122 25.44 11.17 5.39
N PHE A 123 24.38 11.97 5.30
CA PHE A 123 24.26 13.05 4.35
C PHE A 123 25.00 14.30 4.83
N ASP A 124 25.59 15.04 3.90
CA ASP A 124 26.26 16.31 4.18
C ASP A 124 25.27 17.32 4.78
N VAL A 125 24.04 17.31 4.27
CA VAL A 125 22.92 18.13 4.76
C VAL A 125 21.89 17.21 5.43
N GLY A 126 21.63 17.44 6.72
CA GLY A 126 20.62 16.69 7.47
C GLY A 126 21.13 15.45 8.22
N GLY A 127 22.43 15.16 8.14
CA GLY A 127 23.11 14.18 8.99
C GLY A 127 22.76 12.73 8.68
N LEU A 128 22.69 11.90 9.73
CA LEU A 128 22.50 10.45 9.60
C LEU A 128 21.02 10.09 9.39
N LYS A 129 20.72 9.32 8.35
CA LYS A 129 19.36 8.88 7.97
C LYS A 129 19.35 7.39 7.64
N LYS A 130 18.19 6.76 7.84
CA LYS A 130 17.92 5.37 7.44
C LYS A 130 16.89 5.33 6.33
N LEU A 131 17.24 4.75 5.18
CA LEU A 131 16.38 4.70 4.00
C LEU A 131 16.22 3.26 3.53
N LEU A 132 15.01 2.90 3.09
CA LEU A 132 14.74 1.62 2.46
C LEU A 132 15.16 1.69 0.98
N LEU A 133 16.12 0.87 0.56
CA LEU A 133 16.80 1.01 -0.74
C LEU A 133 15.85 0.88 -1.93
N ARG A 134 14.80 0.06 -1.80
CA ARG A 134 13.74 -0.08 -2.81
C ARG A 134 13.07 1.25 -3.19
N PHE A 135 12.98 2.19 -2.26
CA PHE A 135 12.30 3.48 -2.47
C PHE A 135 13.26 4.66 -2.55
N ALA A 136 14.51 4.49 -2.12
CA ALA A 136 15.46 5.57 -1.97
C ALA A 136 15.94 6.15 -3.31
N LYS A 137 15.86 5.42 -4.42
CA LYS A 137 16.30 5.90 -5.76
C LYS A 137 17.64 6.64 -5.72
N LEU A 138 18.65 6.00 -5.12
CA LEU A 138 19.98 6.58 -4.95
C LEU A 138 20.77 6.51 -6.26
N GLU A 139 21.51 7.56 -6.57
CA GLU A 139 22.53 7.57 -7.63
C GLU A 139 23.92 7.42 -7.00
N VAL A 140 24.73 6.49 -7.51
CA VAL A 140 26.11 6.29 -7.03
C VAL A 140 27.03 7.24 -7.81
N ILE A 141 27.79 8.07 -7.10
CA ILE A 141 28.71 9.06 -7.69
C ILE A 141 30.18 8.65 -7.49
N GLY A 142 30.49 7.76 -6.54
CA GLY A 142 31.84 7.28 -6.29
C GLY A 142 31.94 6.20 -5.24
#